data_AF-A0A380DSZ5-F1
#
_entry.id   AF-A0A380DSZ5-F1
#
_cell.length_a   1.000
_cell.length_b   1.000
_cell.length_c   1.000
_cell.angle_alpha   90.00
_cell.angle_beta   90.00
_cell.angle_gamma   90.00
#
_symmetry.space_group_name_H-M   'P 1'
#
loop_
_entity.id
_entity.type
_entity.pdbx_description
1 polymer ?
#
loop_
_entity_poly.entity_id
_entity_poly.type
_entity_poly.pdbx_seq_one_letter_code
_entity_poly.pdbx_strand_id
1 'polypeptide(L)'
;MSANFDDQFNSLNSTLETNSNNTTLALNQLQQNVSTQFSQMQSTNNAKLLEVKSELLQYTNSNYNQANDRINQINQKVDDFKVGAVNLLKGTANYTTPFNHSIIENSGRIVDGYLYSSDFSSSAGRLWQTNQVVKLLPNTDYVLSYDAFSKSNIGTAYTPIEILSEDGRDLVPKQYLHTIDTYKHVTNTKQRMTFKFNTGNNIYFRFHFTSESVNSVVYIGKIQLEKGTIATDWSPNIKDVEAEIKVVADSITTKALEAVRGDIQYLRTNILDTNTIEANMLKVDNAFVNKLLSNNILVNRLTANSILSNVIKTKTLESVYQNVGELRSRLITTNSISANAINVDSALIHKLVSDDQFVNILTARSAFVDWIKAIDIDAGRIRGGLIRSRNERMFWDLEHNNFDFYDGSVTNYYGSSRIVFHTTDNSIYQGYNGTCAFLNFTKSAGDNYPSVVMGTSGDLIASSTTGHFSGIKCHTAKADKVYNLSKVDVIADQVLFDSHGGSADTGGWTLENFRVPSVHSNVRAFYGNNPANYKYELGQREYKFRTLWTEGINDTLRVVTYPGTITGIMSDNERYGIQIANYDVYVLINGRRVSLKQLVDR
;
A
#
# COMPACT_ATOMS: atom_id res chain seq x y z
N MET A 1 -17.26 -88.24 -4.19
CA MET A 1 -17.00 -87.07 -3.30
C MET A 1 -15.88 -86.17 -3.81
N SER A 2 -14.86 -86.66 -4.53
CA SER A 2 -13.78 -85.80 -5.07
C SER A 2 -14.25 -84.83 -6.17
N ALA A 3 -15.07 -85.28 -7.13
CA ALA A 3 -15.52 -84.44 -8.25
C ALA A 3 -16.25 -83.13 -7.85
N ASN A 4 -16.98 -83.13 -6.72
CA ASN A 4 -17.73 -81.95 -6.25
C ASN A 4 -16.81 -80.89 -5.61
N PHE A 5 -15.66 -81.30 -5.07
CA PHE A 5 -14.67 -80.37 -4.51
C PHE A 5 -13.87 -79.67 -5.60
N ASP A 6 -13.50 -80.39 -6.66
CA ASP A 6 -12.78 -79.82 -7.80
C ASP A 6 -13.64 -78.79 -8.56
N ASP A 7 -14.94 -79.07 -8.75
CA ASP A 7 -15.88 -78.13 -9.38
C ASP A 7 -16.07 -76.84 -8.55
N GLN A 8 -16.17 -76.98 -7.21
CA GLN A 8 -16.26 -75.82 -6.31
C GLN A 8 -14.97 -75.00 -6.29
N PHE A 9 -13.81 -75.65 -6.29
CA PHE A 9 -12.51 -74.99 -6.34
C PHE A 9 -12.33 -74.23 -7.67
N ASN A 10 -12.67 -74.86 -8.80
CA ASN A 10 -12.59 -74.23 -10.13
C ASN A 10 -13.55 -73.04 -10.26
N SER A 11 -14.77 -73.14 -9.72
CA SER A 11 -15.74 -72.04 -9.69
C SER A 11 -15.24 -70.85 -8.85
N LEU A 12 -14.64 -71.12 -7.69
CA LEU A 12 -14.05 -70.08 -6.85
C LEU A 12 -12.86 -69.41 -7.56
N ASN A 13 -12.01 -70.19 -8.22
CA ASN A 13 -10.84 -69.67 -8.94
C ASN A 13 -11.26 -68.79 -10.12
N SER A 14 -12.27 -69.21 -10.89
CA SER A 14 -12.86 -68.40 -11.97
C SER A 14 -13.48 -67.08 -11.45
N THR A 15 -14.12 -67.12 -10.28
CA THR A 15 -14.67 -65.92 -9.64
C THR A 15 -13.55 -64.96 -9.19
N LEU A 16 -12.47 -65.48 -8.63
CA LEU A 16 -11.28 -64.71 -8.25
C LEU A 16 -10.61 -64.05 -9.46
N GLU A 17 -10.42 -64.78 -10.56
CA GLU A 17 -9.89 -64.22 -11.81
C GLU A 17 -10.79 -63.10 -12.37
N THR A 18 -12.11 -63.32 -12.37
CA THR A 18 -13.07 -62.31 -12.83
C THR A 18 -13.01 -61.04 -11.97
N ASN A 19 -12.95 -61.20 -10.64
CA ASN A 19 -12.83 -60.07 -9.72
C ASN A 19 -11.48 -59.34 -9.88
N SER A 20 -10.39 -60.07 -10.10
CA SER A 20 -9.07 -59.50 -10.37
C SER A 20 -9.06 -58.68 -11.67
N ASN A 21 -9.65 -59.21 -12.74
CA ASN A 21 -9.79 -58.53 -14.02
C ASN A 21 -10.66 -57.27 -13.91
N ASN A 22 -11.79 -57.35 -13.21
CA ASN A 22 -12.65 -56.20 -12.95
C ASN A 22 -11.94 -55.11 -12.13
N THR A 23 -11.16 -55.51 -11.12
CA THR A 23 -10.37 -54.57 -10.30
C THR A 23 -9.29 -53.89 -11.14
N THR A 24 -8.62 -54.63 -12.02
CA THR A 24 -7.61 -54.10 -12.94
C THR A 24 -8.22 -53.11 -13.93
N LEU A 25 -9.40 -53.42 -14.50
CA LEU A 25 -10.13 -52.51 -15.37
C LEU A 25 -10.52 -51.22 -14.64
N ALA A 26 -11.04 -51.33 -13.42
CA ALA A 26 -11.40 -50.17 -12.60
C ALA A 26 -10.18 -49.29 -12.26
N LEU A 27 -9.03 -49.91 -11.94
CA LEU A 27 -7.76 -49.20 -11.70
C LEU A 27 -7.28 -48.47 -12.94
N ASN A 28 -7.31 -49.11 -14.11
CA ASN A 28 -6.93 -48.49 -15.38
C ASN A 28 -7.83 -47.30 -15.73
N GLN A 29 -9.13 -47.43 -15.49
CA GLN A 29 -10.09 -46.36 -15.73
C GLN A 29 -9.91 -45.18 -14.77
N LEU A 30 -9.63 -45.47 -13.49
CA LEU A 30 -9.26 -44.45 -12.51
C LEU A 30 -7.99 -43.70 -12.93
N GLN A 31 -6.95 -44.44 -13.36
CA GLN A 31 -5.68 -43.86 -13.80
C GLN A 31 -5.85 -42.96 -15.03
N GLN A 32 -6.68 -43.36 -16.00
CA GLN A 32 -7.04 -42.51 -17.14
C GLN A 32 -7.77 -41.24 -16.68
N ASN A 33 -8.79 -41.36 -15.84
CA ASN A 33 -9.55 -40.22 -15.34
C ASN A 33 -8.66 -39.20 -14.61
N VAL A 34 -7.76 -39.68 -13.75
CA VAL A 34 -6.79 -38.83 -13.04
C VAL A 34 -5.85 -38.14 -14.03
N SER A 35 -5.33 -38.86 -15.03
CA SER A 35 -4.44 -38.30 -16.04
C SER A 35 -5.12 -37.22 -16.90
N THR A 36 -6.39 -37.44 -17.27
CA THR A 36 -7.20 -36.48 -18.01
C THR A 36 -7.48 -35.23 -17.17
N GLN A 37 -7.89 -35.39 -15.90
CA GLN A 37 -8.11 -34.27 -14.99
C GLN A 37 -6.84 -33.45 -14.77
N PHE A 38 -5.69 -34.12 -14.60
CA PHE A 38 -4.41 -33.43 -14.44
C PHE A 38 -4.04 -32.62 -15.67
N SER A 39 -4.22 -33.18 -16.88
CA SER A 39 -3.97 -32.49 -18.14
C SER A 39 -4.87 -31.27 -18.33
N GLN A 40 -6.16 -31.38 -17.96
CA GLN A 40 -7.12 -30.27 -17.99
C GLN A 40 -6.77 -29.16 -16.98
N MET A 41 -6.34 -29.53 -15.77
CA MET A 41 -5.85 -28.56 -14.79
C MET A 41 -4.61 -27.84 -15.31
N GLN A 42 -3.67 -28.57 -15.91
CA GLN A 42 -2.43 -28.00 -16.45
C GLN A 42 -2.72 -27.03 -17.59
N SER A 43 -3.62 -27.38 -18.52
CA SER A 43 -4.00 -26.48 -19.61
C SER A 43 -4.72 -25.23 -19.09
N THR A 44 -5.62 -25.38 -18.12
CA THR A 44 -6.33 -24.26 -17.48
C THR A 44 -5.36 -23.30 -16.77
N ASN A 45 -4.40 -23.84 -16.02
CA ASN A 45 -3.38 -23.03 -15.34
C ASN A 45 -2.47 -22.30 -16.32
N ASN A 46 -2.07 -22.95 -17.41
CA ASN A 46 -1.26 -22.32 -18.45
C ASN A 46 -2.02 -21.19 -19.16
N ALA A 47 -3.32 -21.38 -19.42
CA ALA A 47 -4.16 -20.34 -20.02
C ALA A 47 -4.29 -19.11 -19.10
N LYS A 48 -4.58 -19.32 -17.81
CA LYS A 48 -4.64 -18.24 -16.81
C LYS A 48 -3.31 -17.52 -16.65
N LEU A 49 -2.19 -18.24 -16.67
CA LEU A 49 -0.87 -17.63 -16.59
C LEU A 49 -0.58 -16.73 -17.81
N LEU A 50 -1.04 -17.13 -18.99
CA LEU A 50 -0.88 -16.34 -20.21
C LEU A 50 -1.74 -15.08 -20.19
N GLU A 51 -2.97 -15.19 -19.69
CA GLU A 51 -3.90 -14.07 -19.49
C GLU A 51 -3.31 -13.03 -18.53
N VAL A 52 -2.87 -13.46 -17.33
CA VAL A 52 -2.23 -12.57 -16.34
C VAL A 52 -0.98 -11.90 -16.90
N LYS A 53 -0.15 -12.63 -17.67
CA LYS A 53 1.02 -12.05 -18.35
C LYS A 53 0.62 -10.96 -19.35
N SER A 54 -0.46 -11.17 -20.10
CA SER A 54 -0.96 -10.19 -21.07
C SER A 54 -1.47 -8.93 -20.39
N GLU A 55 -2.26 -9.08 -19.32
CA GLU A 55 -2.78 -7.96 -18.52
C GLU A 55 -1.65 -7.14 -17.90
N LEU A 56 -0.64 -7.80 -17.33
CA LEU A 56 0.51 -7.13 -16.74
C LEU A 56 1.33 -6.34 -17.77
N LEU A 57 1.53 -6.92 -18.96
CA LEU A 57 2.20 -6.23 -20.08
C LEU A 57 1.41 -5.01 -20.54
N GLN A 58 0.09 -5.11 -20.65
CA GLN A 58 -0.77 -3.98 -21.03
C GLN A 58 -0.73 -2.88 -19.98
N TYR A 59 -0.85 -3.24 -18.70
CA TYR A 59 -0.77 -2.28 -17.59
C TYR A 59 0.59 -1.56 -17.56
N THR A 60 1.68 -2.30 -17.72
CA THR A 60 3.04 -1.74 -17.75
C THR A 60 3.24 -0.79 -18.92
N ASN A 61 2.83 -1.20 -20.13
CA ASN A 61 2.94 -0.37 -21.33
C ASN A 61 2.10 0.90 -21.25
N SER A 62 0.88 0.82 -20.70
CA SER A 62 0.01 1.98 -20.48
C SER A 62 0.66 3.01 -19.54
N ASN A 63 1.19 2.55 -18.41
CA ASN A 63 1.88 3.43 -17.46
C ASN A 63 3.16 4.04 -18.04
N TYR A 64 3.95 3.25 -18.79
CA TYR A 64 5.15 3.74 -19.47
C TYR A 64 4.82 4.84 -20.49
N ASN A 65 3.78 4.63 -21.30
CA ASN A 65 3.35 5.62 -22.29
C ASN A 65 2.84 6.91 -21.62
N GLN A 66 2.02 6.79 -20.56
CA GLN A 66 1.57 7.96 -19.79
C GLN A 66 2.72 8.74 -19.16
N ALA A 67 3.75 8.05 -18.65
CA ALA A 67 4.94 8.69 -18.11
C ALA A 67 5.72 9.44 -19.19
N ASN A 68 5.93 8.82 -20.36
CA ASN A 68 6.58 9.46 -21.50
C ASN A 68 5.83 10.68 -22.01
N ASP A 69 4.50 10.63 -22.08
CA ASP A 69 3.68 11.78 -22.47
C ASP A 69 3.84 12.95 -21.49
N ARG A 70 3.87 12.68 -20.18
CA ARG A 70 4.14 13.69 -19.16
C ARG A 70 5.55 14.28 -19.29
N ILE A 71 6.56 13.44 -19.53
CA ILE A 71 7.94 13.89 -19.75
C ILE A 71 8.02 14.79 -20.98
N ASN A 72 7.37 14.41 -22.09
CA ASN A 72 7.33 15.21 -23.30
C ASN A 72 6.64 16.56 -23.08
N GLN A 73 5.53 16.60 -22.32
CA GLN A 73 4.87 17.84 -21.94
C GLN A 73 5.75 18.73 -21.05
N ILE A 74 6.53 18.16 -20.14
CA ILE A 74 7.48 18.90 -19.30
C ILE A 74 8.60 19.48 -20.16
N ASN A 75 9.19 18.68 -21.05
CA ASN A 75 10.27 19.14 -21.94
C ASN A 75 9.81 20.29 -22.83
N GLN A 76 8.62 20.19 -23.43
CA GLN A 76 8.02 21.29 -24.19
C GLN A 76 7.89 22.57 -23.34
N LYS A 77 7.41 22.44 -22.10
CA LYS A 77 7.30 23.60 -21.19
C LYS A 77 8.67 24.16 -20.80
N VAL A 78 9.68 23.32 -20.58
CA VAL A 78 11.03 23.75 -20.18
C VAL A 78 11.78 24.41 -21.33
N ASP A 79 11.59 23.95 -22.57
CA ASP A 79 12.19 24.57 -23.77
C ASP A 79 11.70 26.02 -23.99
N ASP A 80 10.51 26.35 -23.49
CA ASP A 80 9.95 27.71 -23.50
C ASP A 80 10.56 28.63 -22.40
N PHE A 81 11.24 28.08 -21.39
CA PHE A 81 11.93 28.82 -20.32
C PHE A 81 13.39 29.13 -20.67
N LYS A 82 13.62 30.21 -21.43
CA LYS A 82 14.97 30.76 -21.65
C LYS A 82 15.16 32.01 -20.79
N VAL A 83 15.81 31.88 -19.63
CA VAL A 83 16.09 33.02 -18.74
C VAL A 83 17.31 33.79 -19.22
N GLY A 84 17.19 35.12 -19.32
CA GLY A 84 18.30 36.02 -19.62
C GLY A 84 19.41 35.93 -18.58
N ALA A 85 20.69 35.89 -19.00
CA ALA A 85 21.82 35.72 -18.08
C ALA A 85 22.62 37.01 -17.85
N VAL A 86 22.84 37.81 -18.91
CA VAL A 86 23.72 38.98 -18.86
C VAL A 86 23.18 40.11 -19.72
N ASN A 87 23.31 41.34 -19.23
CA ASN A 87 22.96 42.54 -19.99
C ASN A 87 23.91 42.72 -21.18
N LEU A 88 23.39 42.71 -22.40
CA LEU A 88 24.13 42.86 -23.65
C LEU A 88 24.36 44.31 -24.06
N LEU A 89 23.65 45.26 -23.43
CA LEU A 89 23.84 46.69 -23.63
C LEU A 89 24.93 47.19 -22.68
N LYS A 90 25.91 47.92 -23.21
CA LYS A 90 27.01 48.52 -22.44
C LYS A 90 26.69 49.94 -22.03
N GLY A 91 27.32 50.42 -20.97
CA GLY A 91 27.17 51.78 -20.45
C GLY A 91 25.77 52.06 -19.92
N THR A 92 24.97 51.05 -19.56
CA THR A 92 23.56 51.22 -19.16
C THR A 92 23.38 51.82 -17.76
N ALA A 93 24.44 51.86 -16.95
CA ALA A 93 24.43 52.51 -15.64
C ALA A 93 24.46 54.05 -15.75
N ASN A 94 25.29 54.57 -16.68
CA ASN A 94 25.63 55.99 -16.77
C ASN A 94 25.42 56.58 -18.17
N TYR A 95 24.86 55.81 -19.10
CA TYR A 95 24.56 56.18 -20.50
C TYR A 95 25.72 56.82 -21.27
N THR A 96 26.94 56.35 -20.99
CA THR A 96 28.16 56.71 -21.69
C THR A 96 28.30 55.90 -22.99
N THR A 97 29.33 56.18 -23.79
CA THR A 97 29.70 55.38 -24.97
C THR A 97 29.60 53.88 -24.64
N PRO A 98 28.85 53.08 -25.42
CA PRO A 98 28.39 53.32 -26.81
C PRO A 98 27.00 53.96 -26.97
N PHE A 99 26.33 54.40 -25.90
CA PHE A 99 25.15 55.23 -26.07
C PHE A 99 25.51 56.56 -26.72
N ASN A 100 24.63 57.09 -27.57
CA ASN A 100 24.84 58.40 -28.18
C ASN A 100 24.66 59.51 -27.13
N HIS A 101 25.77 59.88 -26.49
CA HIS A 101 25.79 60.84 -25.38
C HIS A 101 25.58 62.29 -25.83
N SER A 102 26.04 62.64 -27.04
CA SER A 102 25.90 63.98 -27.60
C SER A 102 24.44 64.39 -27.81
N ILE A 103 23.52 63.44 -28.02
CA ILE A 103 22.07 63.72 -28.09
C ILE A 103 21.45 63.82 -26.69
N ILE A 104 22.02 63.12 -25.69
CA ILE A 104 21.61 63.25 -24.28
C ILE A 104 21.96 64.66 -23.76
N GLU A 105 23.20 65.14 -23.96
CA GLU A 105 23.65 66.45 -23.44
C GLU A 105 22.86 67.65 -24.02
N ASN A 106 22.34 67.54 -25.25
CA ASN A 106 21.65 68.63 -25.93
C ASN A 106 20.17 68.78 -25.54
N SER A 107 19.50 67.73 -25.05
CA SER A 107 18.05 67.73 -24.84
C SER A 107 17.58 66.91 -23.63
N GLY A 108 18.51 66.33 -22.89
CA GLY A 108 18.26 65.53 -21.70
C GLY A 108 19.37 65.69 -20.66
N ARG A 109 19.30 64.90 -19.60
CA ARG A 109 20.29 64.83 -18.53
C ARG A 109 20.20 63.42 -17.89
N ILE A 110 21.13 63.05 -17.00
CA ILE A 110 21.06 61.79 -16.20
C ILE A 110 21.01 62.11 -14.70
N VAL A 111 19.97 61.64 -13.99
CA VAL A 111 19.77 61.85 -12.55
C VAL A 111 19.44 60.52 -11.90
N ASP A 112 20.18 60.17 -10.86
CA ASP A 112 20.06 58.92 -10.12
C ASP A 112 20.04 57.65 -11.01
N GLY A 113 20.76 57.69 -12.13
CA GLY A 113 20.82 56.58 -13.10
C GLY A 113 19.62 56.47 -14.04
N TYR A 114 18.79 57.53 -14.14
CA TYR A 114 17.67 57.62 -15.08
C TYR A 114 17.87 58.75 -16.09
N LEU A 115 17.62 58.46 -17.36
CA LEU A 115 17.54 59.44 -18.44
C LEU A 115 16.29 60.29 -18.27
N TYR A 116 16.46 61.60 -18.41
CA TYR A 116 15.37 62.55 -18.26
C TYR A 116 15.46 63.71 -19.24
N SER A 117 14.31 64.26 -19.62
CA SER A 117 14.24 65.49 -20.41
C SER A 117 14.68 66.70 -19.57
N SER A 118 15.49 67.59 -20.14
CA SER A 118 15.63 68.93 -19.59
C SER A 118 14.32 69.70 -19.75
N ASP A 119 14.01 70.61 -18.82
CA ASP A 119 12.84 71.49 -18.92
C ASP A 119 13.01 72.41 -20.14
N PHE A 120 12.22 72.18 -21.19
CA PHE A 120 12.38 72.90 -22.45
C PHE A 120 11.24 73.90 -22.67
N SER A 121 11.59 75.15 -22.98
CA SER A 121 10.65 76.16 -23.47
C SER A 121 10.28 75.86 -24.93
N SER A 122 9.00 75.88 -25.24
CA SER A 122 8.26 75.34 -26.38
C SER A 122 8.67 75.69 -27.84
N SER A 123 9.89 76.15 -28.13
CA SER A 123 10.25 76.71 -29.44
C SER A 123 11.19 75.86 -30.34
N ALA A 124 11.72 74.71 -29.91
CA ALA A 124 12.58 73.86 -30.76
C ALA A 124 12.12 72.39 -30.97
N GLY A 125 11.05 71.94 -30.29
CA GLY A 125 10.30 70.71 -30.63
C GLY A 125 11.05 69.37 -30.63
N ARG A 126 12.26 69.25 -30.07
CA ARG A 126 13.03 68.00 -30.08
C ARG A 126 13.01 67.30 -28.72
N LEU A 127 12.72 66.00 -28.74
CA LEU A 127 12.81 65.11 -27.57
C LEU A 127 14.24 64.64 -27.35
N TRP A 128 14.59 64.36 -26.10
CA TRP A 128 15.79 63.57 -25.82
C TRP A 128 15.63 62.20 -26.47
N GLN A 129 16.65 61.73 -27.16
CA GLN A 129 16.68 60.39 -27.72
C GLN A 129 18.08 59.84 -27.50
N THR A 130 18.17 58.63 -26.98
CA THR A 130 19.42 57.88 -27.05
C THR A 130 19.18 56.57 -27.74
N ASN A 131 20.26 55.97 -28.21
CA ASN A 131 20.22 54.66 -28.78
C ASN A 131 21.55 53.95 -28.59
N GLN A 132 21.51 52.63 -28.74
CA GLN A 132 22.70 51.80 -28.82
C GLN A 132 22.53 50.78 -29.94
N VAL A 133 23.58 50.61 -30.74
CA VAL A 133 23.67 49.56 -31.75
C VAL A 133 24.31 48.33 -31.12
N VAL A 134 23.67 47.17 -31.28
CA VAL A 134 24.15 45.89 -30.76
C VAL A 134 24.12 44.84 -31.85
N LYS A 135 25.17 44.01 -31.89
CA LYS A 135 25.19 42.79 -32.69
C LYS A 135 24.61 41.63 -31.90
N LEU A 136 23.57 40.99 -32.41
CA LEU A 136 22.86 39.85 -31.82
C LEU A 136 23.02 38.60 -32.68
N LEU A 137 22.76 37.43 -32.08
CA LEU A 137 22.68 36.17 -32.82
C LEU A 137 21.41 36.12 -33.68
N PRO A 138 21.47 35.57 -34.90
CA PRO A 138 20.28 35.36 -35.73
C PRO A 138 19.38 34.27 -35.12
N ASN A 139 18.10 34.31 -35.49
CA ASN A 139 17.00 33.41 -35.15
C ASN A 139 16.95 33.08 -33.65
N THR A 140 17.18 34.08 -32.82
CA THR A 140 17.35 33.93 -31.38
C THR A 140 16.39 34.86 -30.65
N ASP A 141 15.76 34.34 -29.59
CA ASP A 141 14.85 35.09 -28.73
C ASP A 141 15.64 36.01 -27.78
N TYR A 142 15.19 37.26 -27.67
CA TYR A 142 15.71 38.24 -26.71
C TYR A 142 14.58 38.94 -25.99
N VAL A 143 14.93 39.43 -24.80
CA VAL A 143 14.07 40.26 -23.96
C VAL A 143 14.79 41.56 -23.63
N LEU A 144 14.17 42.68 -24.01
CA LEU A 144 14.58 44.02 -23.60
C LEU A 144 13.72 44.43 -22.41
N SER A 145 14.35 44.93 -21.35
CA SER A 145 13.66 45.45 -20.18
C SER A 145 14.30 46.74 -19.67
N TYR A 146 13.48 47.63 -19.10
CA TYR A 146 13.93 48.87 -18.49
C TYR A 146 12.87 49.41 -17.53
N ASP A 147 13.28 50.26 -16.61
CA ASP A 147 12.35 50.98 -15.74
C ASP A 147 11.90 52.26 -16.45
N ALA A 148 10.59 52.54 -16.45
CA ALA A 148 10.06 53.80 -16.92
C ALA A 148 8.94 54.33 -16.04
N PHE A 149 8.83 55.65 -15.96
CA PHE A 149 7.77 56.36 -15.25
C PHE A 149 7.60 57.76 -15.81
N SER A 150 6.40 58.31 -15.75
CA SER A 150 6.08 59.64 -16.27
C SER A 150 6.59 60.74 -15.34
N LYS A 151 7.00 61.85 -15.94
CA LYS A 151 7.24 63.12 -15.25
C LYS A 151 5.95 63.76 -14.73
N SER A 152 4.85 63.53 -15.45
CA SER A 152 3.51 63.97 -15.10
C SER A 152 2.69 62.77 -14.61
N ASN A 153 1.37 62.89 -14.44
CA ASN A 153 0.53 61.76 -14.01
C ASN A 153 0.52 60.60 -15.02
N ILE A 154 0.58 60.88 -16.31
CA ILE A 154 0.57 59.90 -17.40
C ILE A 154 1.64 60.30 -18.42
N GLY A 155 2.32 59.32 -19.02
CA GLY A 155 3.31 59.50 -20.07
C GLY A 155 3.43 58.24 -20.93
N THR A 156 4.21 58.30 -22.00
CA THR A 156 4.39 57.18 -22.92
C THR A 156 5.86 57.03 -23.27
N ALA A 157 6.45 55.91 -22.86
CA ALA A 157 7.80 55.52 -23.28
C ALA A 157 7.73 54.97 -24.70
N TYR A 158 8.65 55.42 -25.56
CA TYR A 158 8.76 54.96 -26.94
C TYR A 158 10.14 54.33 -27.17
N THR A 159 10.16 53.08 -27.63
CA THR A 159 11.38 52.28 -27.75
C THR A 159 11.47 51.51 -29.07
N PRO A 160 11.53 52.19 -30.22
CA PRO A 160 11.57 51.49 -31.49
C PRO A 160 12.86 50.66 -31.61
N ILE A 161 12.71 49.45 -32.16
CA ILE A 161 13.82 48.52 -32.41
C ILE A 161 14.07 48.52 -33.92
N GLU A 162 15.09 49.26 -34.35
CA GLU A 162 15.46 49.42 -35.76
C GLU A 162 16.38 48.28 -36.21
N ILE A 163 16.11 47.73 -37.40
CA ILE A 163 16.96 46.74 -38.06
C ILE A 163 17.99 47.48 -38.91
N LEU A 164 19.26 47.08 -38.78
CA LEU A 164 20.36 47.63 -39.58
C LEU A 164 20.89 46.57 -40.56
N SER A 165 21.64 47.02 -41.58
CA SER A 165 22.34 46.13 -42.50
C SER A 165 23.40 45.27 -41.80
N GLU A 166 23.91 44.24 -42.47
CA GLU A 166 24.94 43.34 -41.93
C GLU A 166 26.26 44.04 -41.57
N ASP A 167 26.52 45.23 -42.13
CA ASP A 167 27.67 46.06 -41.79
C ASP A 167 27.34 47.17 -40.77
N GLY A 168 26.13 47.16 -40.18
CA GLY A 168 25.69 48.06 -39.13
C GLY A 168 25.25 49.45 -39.60
N ARG A 169 24.95 49.62 -40.90
CA ARG A 169 24.46 50.88 -41.49
C ARG A 169 22.93 50.92 -41.53
N ASP A 170 22.39 52.13 -41.69
CA ASP A 170 20.96 52.36 -41.82
C ASP A 170 20.42 51.76 -43.13
N LEU A 171 19.31 51.02 -43.05
CA LEU A 171 18.57 50.55 -44.23
C LEU A 171 17.77 51.70 -44.86
N VAL A 172 17.66 51.71 -46.19
CA VAL A 172 16.85 52.68 -46.95
C VAL A 172 15.82 51.91 -47.80
N PRO A 173 14.52 51.92 -47.46
CA PRO A 173 13.89 52.60 -46.31
C PRO A 173 14.20 51.91 -44.97
N LYS A 174 14.07 52.67 -43.86
CA LYS A 174 14.28 52.15 -42.50
C LYS A 174 13.27 51.05 -42.17
N GLN A 175 13.75 49.99 -41.53
CA GLN A 175 12.92 48.86 -41.10
C GLN A 175 12.98 48.72 -39.59
N TYR A 176 11.85 48.35 -38.98
CA TYR A 176 11.72 48.19 -37.53
C TYR A 176 11.07 46.85 -37.22
N LEU A 177 11.57 46.19 -36.17
CA LEU A 177 11.08 44.88 -35.75
C LEU A 177 9.73 44.99 -35.02
N HIS A 178 9.60 45.97 -34.12
CA HIS A 178 8.36 46.28 -33.39
C HIS A 178 8.20 47.80 -33.24
N THR A 179 7.11 48.36 -33.77
CA THR A 179 6.79 49.80 -33.65
C THR A 179 5.56 50.07 -32.80
N ILE A 180 4.55 49.20 -32.83
CA ILE A 180 3.31 49.38 -32.05
C ILE A 180 3.54 48.92 -30.60
N ASP A 181 4.16 47.75 -30.41
CA ASP A 181 4.43 47.19 -29.07
C ASP A 181 5.42 48.02 -28.26
N THR A 182 6.15 48.91 -28.93
CA THR A 182 7.22 49.74 -28.35
C THR A 182 6.74 51.08 -27.78
N TYR A 183 5.45 51.38 -27.88
CA TYR A 183 4.79 52.42 -27.08
C TYR A 183 4.22 51.81 -25.80
N LYS A 184 4.65 52.31 -24.63
CA LYS A 184 4.12 51.87 -23.34
C LYS A 184 3.69 53.05 -22.49
N HIS A 185 2.40 53.07 -22.13
CA HIS A 185 1.88 54.05 -21.18
C HIS A 185 2.41 53.76 -19.78
N VAL A 186 2.90 54.81 -19.13
CA VAL A 186 3.45 54.76 -17.79
C VAL A 186 2.85 55.85 -16.92
N THR A 187 2.82 55.60 -15.61
CA THR A 187 2.37 56.55 -14.59
C THR A 187 3.56 57.21 -13.90
N ASN A 188 3.33 58.13 -12.97
CA ASN A 188 4.39 58.74 -12.15
C ASN A 188 5.11 57.78 -11.17
N THR A 189 4.80 56.49 -11.19
CA THR A 189 5.48 55.45 -10.39
C THR A 189 6.37 54.58 -11.27
N LYS A 190 7.51 54.11 -10.73
CA LYS A 190 8.46 53.25 -11.45
C LYS A 190 7.79 51.96 -11.90
N GLN A 191 7.80 51.71 -13.21
CA GLN A 191 7.24 50.50 -13.82
C GLN A 191 8.31 49.81 -14.67
N ARG A 192 8.45 48.49 -14.52
CA ARG A 192 9.37 47.67 -15.34
C ARG A 192 8.70 47.30 -16.65
N MET A 193 9.22 47.82 -17.76
CA MET A 193 8.77 47.51 -19.11
C MET A 193 9.53 46.30 -19.66
N THR A 194 8.89 45.51 -20.51
CA THR A 194 9.49 44.31 -21.11
C THR A 194 8.99 44.11 -22.54
N PHE A 195 9.91 43.85 -23.46
CA PHE A 195 9.65 43.63 -24.88
C PHE A 195 10.35 42.33 -25.29
N LYS A 196 9.58 41.36 -25.76
CA LYS A 196 10.10 40.08 -26.25
C LYS A 196 10.12 40.11 -27.77
N PHE A 197 11.22 39.68 -28.38
CA PHE A 197 11.36 39.65 -29.83
C PHE A 197 12.31 38.55 -30.27
N ASN A 198 12.17 38.08 -31.51
CA ASN A 198 13.11 37.18 -32.15
C ASN A 198 13.84 37.94 -33.26
N THR A 199 15.15 37.72 -33.39
CA THR A 199 15.99 38.45 -34.35
C THR A 199 15.73 38.08 -35.81
N GLY A 200 15.08 36.94 -36.09
CA GLY A 200 14.99 36.40 -37.44
C GLY A 200 16.37 36.28 -38.07
N ASN A 201 16.53 36.51 -39.37
CA ASN A 201 17.87 36.44 -39.98
C ASN A 201 18.75 37.69 -39.73
N ASN A 202 18.24 38.71 -39.04
CA ASN A 202 18.95 39.97 -38.81
C ASN A 202 19.87 39.88 -37.59
N ILE A 203 21.01 40.57 -37.63
CA ILE A 203 22.03 40.48 -36.58
C ILE A 203 22.47 41.84 -36.02
N TYR A 204 22.09 42.96 -36.62
CA TYR A 204 22.37 44.29 -36.07
C TYR A 204 21.07 45.03 -35.79
N PHE A 205 20.96 45.52 -34.56
CA PHE A 205 19.78 46.22 -34.09
C PHE A 205 20.18 47.52 -33.41
N ARG A 206 19.42 48.58 -33.64
CA ARG A 206 19.51 49.83 -32.90
C ARG A 206 18.29 49.96 -32.00
N PHE A 207 18.53 49.97 -30.70
CA PHE A 207 17.50 50.17 -29.69
C PHE A 207 17.45 51.64 -29.35
N HIS A 208 16.32 52.29 -29.62
CA HIS A 208 16.09 53.68 -29.28
C HIS A 208 15.34 53.80 -27.97
N PHE A 209 15.62 54.84 -27.20
CA PHE A 209 14.95 55.14 -25.94
C PHE A 209 14.60 56.61 -25.93
N THR A 210 13.31 56.92 -25.88
CA THR A 210 12.79 58.29 -25.89
C THR A 210 11.36 58.33 -25.32
N SER A 211 10.81 59.54 -25.20
CA SER A 211 9.39 59.76 -24.95
C SER A 211 8.62 59.79 -26.28
N GLU A 212 7.33 59.46 -26.28
CA GLU A 212 6.50 59.56 -27.49
C GLU A 212 6.41 61.00 -28.03
N SER A 213 6.19 61.96 -27.15
CA SER A 213 6.01 63.37 -27.51
C SER A 213 6.43 64.29 -26.37
N VAL A 214 6.59 65.59 -26.67
CA VAL A 214 6.93 66.62 -25.67
C VAL A 214 5.85 66.78 -24.58
N ASN A 215 4.64 66.27 -24.83
CA ASN A 215 3.53 66.30 -23.88
C ASN A 215 3.45 65.02 -23.02
N SER A 216 4.29 64.02 -23.29
CA SER A 216 4.22 62.67 -22.71
C SER A 216 5.59 62.23 -22.17
N VAL A 217 6.25 63.13 -21.44
CA VAL A 217 7.64 62.97 -21.00
C VAL A 217 7.78 61.86 -19.96
N VAL A 218 8.72 60.95 -20.21
CA VAL A 218 9.07 59.84 -19.30
C VAL A 218 10.52 59.89 -18.84
N TYR A 219 10.78 59.23 -17.73
CA TYR A 219 12.09 58.83 -17.24
C TYR A 219 12.36 57.39 -17.68
N ILE A 220 13.57 57.09 -18.16
CA ILE A 220 13.97 55.72 -18.54
C ILE A 220 15.28 55.37 -17.85
N GLY A 221 15.30 54.24 -17.13
CA GLY A 221 16.40 53.79 -16.29
C GLY A 221 16.67 52.30 -16.44
N LYS A 222 17.81 51.82 -15.95
CA LYS A 222 18.07 50.38 -15.75
C LYS A 222 17.80 49.52 -16.99
N ILE A 223 18.32 49.98 -18.13
CA ILE A 223 18.12 49.33 -19.42
C ILE A 223 18.92 48.03 -19.48
N GLN A 224 18.28 46.95 -19.92
CA GLN A 224 18.89 45.64 -20.05
C GLN A 224 18.33 44.85 -21.21
N LEU A 225 19.23 44.29 -22.01
CA LEU A 225 18.91 43.39 -23.11
C LEU A 225 19.52 42.02 -22.83
N GLU A 226 18.72 40.96 -22.91
CA GLU A 226 19.17 39.62 -22.54
C GLU A 226 18.72 38.59 -23.57
N LYS A 227 19.54 37.57 -23.79
CA LYS A 227 19.18 36.42 -24.61
C LYS A 227 18.18 35.55 -23.83
N GLY A 228 16.97 35.39 -24.35
CA GLY A 228 15.89 34.66 -23.70
C GLY A 228 14.54 35.36 -23.79
N THR A 229 13.55 34.82 -23.08
CA THR A 229 12.15 35.28 -23.09
C THR A 229 11.69 35.85 -21.75
N ILE A 230 12.55 35.80 -20.71
CA ILE A 230 12.26 36.23 -19.34
C ILE A 230 13.33 37.23 -18.89
N ALA A 231 12.89 38.44 -18.51
CA ALA A 231 13.76 39.50 -18.00
C ALA A 231 14.18 39.22 -16.55
N THR A 232 15.44 39.52 -16.22
CA THR A 232 15.97 39.45 -14.86
C THR A 232 16.11 40.84 -14.22
N ASP A 233 16.49 40.87 -12.95
CA ASP A 233 16.83 42.11 -12.24
C ASP A 233 18.01 42.82 -12.91
N TRP A 234 18.01 44.15 -12.82
CA TRP A 234 19.02 44.93 -13.51
C TRP A 234 20.44 44.70 -13.00
N SER A 235 21.34 44.36 -13.94
CA SER A 235 22.79 44.36 -13.75
C SER A 235 23.49 45.12 -14.89
N PRO A 236 24.62 45.81 -14.63
CA PRO A 236 25.44 46.40 -15.68
C PRO A 236 26.05 45.32 -16.59
N ASN A 237 26.56 45.72 -17.75
CA ASN A 237 27.32 44.79 -18.60
C ASN A 237 28.62 44.38 -17.89
N ILE A 238 28.98 43.10 -17.96
CA ILE A 238 30.19 42.58 -17.31
C ILE A 238 31.46 43.31 -17.74
N LYS A 239 31.54 43.77 -19.00
CA LYS A 239 32.71 44.51 -19.51
C LYS A 239 32.82 45.92 -18.94
N ASP A 240 31.71 46.52 -18.51
CA ASP A 240 31.73 47.82 -17.83
C ASP A 240 32.34 47.66 -16.43
N VAL A 241 31.98 46.59 -15.72
CA VAL A 241 32.54 46.23 -14.40
C VAL A 241 34.05 45.94 -14.49
N GLU A 242 34.50 45.20 -15.50
CA GLU A 242 35.92 44.93 -15.73
C GLU A 242 36.74 46.21 -15.96
N ALA A 243 36.18 47.17 -16.72
CA ALA A 243 36.84 48.44 -16.98
C ALA A 243 36.97 49.29 -15.71
N GLU A 244 35.95 49.33 -14.85
CA GLU A 244 36.00 50.01 -13.55
C GLU A 244 37.05 49.39 -12.62
N ILE A 245 37.10 48.06 -12.53
CA ILE A 245 38.12 47.34 -11.74
C ILE A 245 39.53 47.69 -12.22
N LYS A 246 39.75 47.78 -13.55
CA LYS A 246 41.05 48.15 -14.11
C LYS A 246 41.46 49.57 -13.72
N VAL A 247 40.55 50.54 -13.75
CA VAL A 247 40.83 51.93 -13.33
C VAL A 247 41.21 51.99 -11.85
N VAL A 248 40.49 51.24 -10.99
CA VAL A 248 40.81 51.15 -9.56
C VAL A 248 42.18 50.50 -9.35
N ALA A 249 42.51 49.42 -10.08
CA ALA A 249 43.81 48.77 -10.03
C ALA A 249 44.96 49.71 -10.47
N ASP A 250 44.76 50.48 -11.54
CA ASP A 250 45.72 51.48 -12.03
C ASP A 250 45.92 52.62 -11.00
N SER A 251 44.84 53.04 -10.31
CA SER A 251 44.90 54.04 -9.22
C SER A 251 45.67 53.53 -8.00
N ILE A 252 45.42 52.29 -7.58
CA ILE A 252 46.16 51.64 -6.47
C ILE A 252 47.66 51.56 -6.81
N THR A 253 47.99 51.15 -8.04
CA THR A 253 49.38 51.05 -8.51
C THR A 253 50.07 52.41 -8.50
N THR A 254 49.37 53.46 -8.94
CA THR A 254 49.91 54.83 -8.96
C THR A 254 50.17 55.36 -7.55
N LYS A 255 49.21 55.18 -6.62
CA LYS A 255 49.38 55.59 -5.21
C LYS A 255 50.49 54.82 -4.50
N ALA A 256 50.65 53.53 -4.78
CA ALA A 256 51.77 52.75 -4.26
C ALA A 256 53.13 53.28 -4.76
N LEU A 257 53.20 53.66 -6.05
CA LEU A 257 54.41 54.24 -6.64
C LEU A 257 54.74 55.63 -6.07
N GLU A 258 53.73 56.45 -5.79
CA GLU A 258 53.87 57.76 -5.14
C GLU A 258 54.37 57.63 -3.69
N ALA A 259 53.85 56.67 -2.92
CA ALA A 259 54.32 56.39 -1.56
C ALA A 259 55.81 55.96 -1.55
N VAL A 260 56.20 55.04 -2.44
CA VAL A 260 57.61 54.61 -2.59
C VAL A 260 58.52 55.78 -3.00
N ARG A 261 58.05 56.66 -3.89
CA ARG A 261 58.80 57.88 -4.25
C ARG A 261 58.94 58.84 -3.06
N GLY A 262 57.90 58.98 -2.23
CA GLY A 262 57.94 59.75 -0.99
C GLY A 262 59.01 59.24 -0.02
N ASP A 263 59.07 57.93 0.20
CA ASP A 263 60.08 57.30 1.07
C ASP A 263 61.51 57.49 0.54
N ILE A 264 61.71 57.38 -0.78
CA ILE A 264 63.02 57.62 -1.43
C ILE A 264 63.46 59.09 -1.27
N GLN A 265 62.53 60.04 -1.38
CA GLN A 265 62.85 61.47 -1.17
C GLN A 265 63.16 61.79 0.29
N TYR A 266 62.46 61.16 1.23
CA TYR A 266 62.76 61.25 2.66
C TYR A 266 64.17 60.71 2.98
N LEU A 267 64.59 59.59 2.38
CA LEU A 267 65.95 59.05 2.53
C LEU A 267 67.02 59.98 1.95
N ARG A 268 66.77 60.62 0.80
CA ARG A 268 67.72 61.56 0.18
C ARG A 268 67.95 62.83 0.99
N THR A 269 66.89 63.37 1.60
CA THR A 269 66.93 64.66 2.30
C THR A 269 67.42 64.56 3.75
N ASN A 270 67.22 63.42 4.41
CA ASN A 270 67.57 63.26 5.84
C ASN A 270 68.79 62.36 6.11
N ILE A 271 69.22 61.51 5.15
CA ILE A 271 70.34 60.56 5.36
C ILE A 271 71.53 60.83 4.43
N LEU A 272 71.30 61.34 3.21
CA LEU A 272 72.32 61.47 2.18
C LEU A 272 72.63 62.92 1.81
N ASP A 273 72.75 63.82 2.80
CA ASP A 273 73.23 65.18 2.52
C ASP A 273 74.77 65.24 2.48
N THR A 274 75.26 65.94 1.47
CA THR A 274 76.63 65.95 0.95
C THR A 274 77.70 66.39 1.95
N ASN A 275 77.31 66.95 3.09
CA ASN A 275 78.22 67.41 4.15
C ASN A 275 78.46 66.38 5.28
N THR A 276 77.81 65.22 5.28
CA THR A 276 77.97 64.21 6.36
C THR A 276 78.89 63.03 5.98
N ILE A 277 79.24 62.87 4.69
CA ILE A 277 79.93 61.67 4.17
C ILE A 277 81.47 61.79 4.21
N GLU A 278 82.07 62.98 4.32
CA GLU A 278 83.54 63.12 4.29
C GLU A 278 84.26 62.92 5.64
N ALA A 279 83.59 63.01 6.79
CA ALA A 279 84.30 63.10 8.07
C ALA A 279 84.39 61.81 8.91
N ASN A 280 83.55 60.78 8.72
CA ASN A 280 83.46 59.67 9.69
C ASN A 280 83.50 58.22 9.15
N MET A 281 83.64 57.97 7.84
CA MET A 281 83.58 56.60 7.28
C MET A 281 84.84 56.09 6.55
N LEU A 282 85.95 56.84 6.55
CA LEU A 282 87.22 56.42 5.93
C LEU A 282 88.23 55.82 6.94
N LYS A 283 87.79 54.80 7.70
CA LYS A 283 88.68 53.78 8.28
C LYS A 283 88.03 52.41 8.14
N VAL A 284 88.23 51.76 7.00
CA VAL A 284 87.80 50.37 6.80
C VAL A 284 89.00 49.45 7.02
N ASP A 285 88.93 48.65 8.09
CA ASP A 285 89.91 47.64 8.49
C ASP A 285 89.96 46.43 7.53
N ASN A 286 91.16 45.88 7.34
CA ASN A 286 91.48 44.66 6.58
C ASN A 286 90.63 43.42 6.96
N ALA A 287 89.93 43.44 8.09
CA ALA A 287 89.06 42.35 8.55
C ALA A 287 87.80 42.15 7.67
N PHE A 288 87.32 43.19 6.98
CA PHE A 288 86.12 43.10 6.14
C PHE A 288 86.38 42.33 4.83
N VAL A 289 87.60 42.41 4.29
CA VAL A 289 88.01 41.71 3.06
C VAL A 289 88.10 40.19 3.27
N ASN A 290 88.57 39.73 4.43
CA ASN A 290 88.65 38.28 4.74
C ASN A 290 87.28 37.62 4.95
N LYS A 291 86.26 38.39 5.35
CA LYS A 291 84.88 37.90 5.54
C LYS A 291 84.20 37.59 4.20
N LEU A 292 84.57 38.29 3.13
CA LEU A 292 84.07 38.04 1.77
C LEU A 292 84.59 36.74 1.15
N LEU A 293 85.80 36.29 1.52
CA LEU A 293 86.36 35.00 1.08
C LEU A 293 85.72 33.78 1.78
N SER A 294 85.09 33.97 2.95
CA SER A 294 84.40 32.90 3.71
C SER A 294 83.04 32.47 3.12
N ASN A 295 82.52 33.17 2.11
CA ASN A 295 81.21 32.86 1.49
C ASN A 295 81.17 31.56 0.66
N ASN A 296 82.29 30.83 0.52
CA ASN A 296 82.33 29.45 0.00
C ASN A 296 81.56 28.43 0.87
N ILE A 297 81.07 28.82 2.06
CA ILE A 297 80.31 27.94 2.97
C ILE A 297 78.84 27.75 2.54
N LEU A 298 78.26 28.68 1.75
CA LEU A 298 76.85 28.60 1.32
C LEU A 298 76.56 27.42 0.38
N VAL A 299 77.56 26.98 -0.40
CA VAL A 299 77.43 25.84 -1.34
C VAL A 299 77.28 24.50 -0.59
N ASN A 300 77.97 24.32 0.54
CA ASN A 300 77.86 23.10 1.36
C ASN A 300 76.52 23.01 2.11
N ARG A 301 75.80 24.12 2.29
CA ARG A 301 74.47 24.14 2.91
C ARG A 301 73.35 23.75 1.93
N LEU A 302 73.57 23.92 0.62
CA LEU A 302 72.63 23.55 -0.43
C LEU A 302 72.53 22.03 -0.65
N THR A 303 73.53 21.25 -0.26
CA THR A 303 73.50 19.77 -0.32
C THR A 303 72.57 19.15 0.74
N ALA A 304 72.09 19.94 1.71
CA ALA A 304 71.12 19.53 2.73
C ALA A 304 69.64 19.59 2.27
N ASN A 305 69.40 19.65 0.96
CA ASN A 305 68.05 19.76 0.36
C ASN A 305 67.22 18.46 0.45
N SER A 306 67.81 17.34 0.86
CA SER A 306 67.07 16.11 1.15
C SER A 306 66.31 16.18 2.49
N ILE A 307 66.79 16.96 3.47
CA ILE A 307 66.21 16.97 4.82
C ILE A 307 64.97 17.86 4.91
N LEU A 308 64.98 19.07 4.32
CA LEU A 308 63.82 19.96 4.37
C LEU A 308 62.64 19.43 3.53
N SER A 309 62.93 18.86 2.35
CA SER A 309 61.94 18.22 1.49
C SER A 309 61.34 16.95 2.13
N ASN A 310 62.17 16.12 2.78
CA ASN A 310 61.69 14.93 3.48
C ASN A 310 60.92 15.26 4.75
N VAL A 311 61.35 16.24 5.57
CA VAL A 311 60.66 16.65 6.80
C VAL A 311 59.32 17.33 6.51
N ILE A 312 59.24 18.15 5.45
CA ILE A 312 57.96 18.74 5.02
C ILE A 312 57.04 17.64 4.46
N LYS A 313 57.54 16.72 3.62
CA LYS A 313 56.72 15.59 3.14
C LYS A 313 56.25 14.68 4.26
N THR A 314 57.10 14.28 5.21
CA THR A 314 56.70 13.38 6.32
C THR A 314 55.72 14.04 7.28
N LYS A 315 55.98 15.27 7.79
CA LYS A 315 55.05 15.92 8.72
C LYS A 315 53.71 16.32 8.10
N THR A 316 53.70 16.79 6.84
CA THR A 316 52.43 17.14 6.18
C THR A 316 51.63 15.89 5.81
N LEU A 317 52.26 14.82 5.29
CA LEU A 317 51.57 13.57 5.00
C LEU A 317 51.13 12.81 6.25
N GLU A 318 51.91 12.74 7.33
CA GLU A 318 51.47 12.11 8.58
C GLU A 318 50.30 12.85 9.21
N SER A 319 50.29 14.19 9.21
CA SER A 319 49.15 14.97 9.74
C SER A 319 47.87 14.79 8.92
N VAL A 320 47.98 14.57 7.61
CA VAL A 320 46.86 14.28 6.71
C VAL A 320 46.39 12.83 6.90
N TYR A 321 47.30 11.85 6.96
CA TYR A 321 46.95 10.44 7.19
C TYR A 321 46.30 10.20 8.56
N GLN A 322 46.77 10.87 9.62
CA GLN A 322 46.15 10.82 10.95
C GLN A 322 44.76 11.50 10.96
N ASN A 323 44.58 12.60 10.20
CA ASN A 323 43.28 13.28 10.10
C ASN A 323 42.27 12.62 9.16
N VAL A 324 42.67 11.74 8.25
CA VAL A 324 41.72 11.09 7.33
C VAL A 324 40.71 10.22 8.10
N GLY A 325 41.12 9.56 9.19
CA GLY A 325 40.20 8.82 10.07
C GLY A 325 39.18 9.71 10.79
N GLU A 326 39.63 10.88 11.27
CA GLU A 326 38.81 11.87 11.97
C GLU A 326 37.89 12.67 11.01
N LEU A 327 38.37 13.00 9.80
CA LEU A 327 37.57 13.61 8.74
C LEU A 327 36.47 12.66 8.28
N ARG A 328 36.77 11.36 8.14
CA ARG A 328 35.79 10.36 7.70
C ARG A 328 34.70 10.12 8.75
N SER A 329 35.03 10.14 10.04
CA SER A 329 34.04 10.01 11.12
C SER A 329 33.24 11.30 11.36
N ARG A 330 33.86 12.49 11.19
CA ARG A 330 33.18 13.78 11.33
C ARG A 330 32.35 14.20 10.12
N LEU A 331 32.67 13.76 8.90
CA LEU A 331 31.81 13.98 7.72
C LEU A 331 30.62 13.00 7.68
N ILE A 332 30.79 11.77 8.19
CA ILE A 332 29.73 10.77 8.25
C ILE A 332 29.13 10.74 9.67
N THR A 333 28.47 11.82 10.04
CA THR A 333 27.64 11.88 11.26
C THR A 333 26.20 11.43 10.94
N THR A 334 25.39 11.18 11.96
CA THR A 334 23.96 10.86 11.78
C THR A 334 23.29 11.90 10.88
N ASN A 335 22.57 11.45 9.85
CA ASN A 335 21.88 12.27 8.85
C ASN A 335 22.77 13.10 7.89
N SER A 336 24.10 12.89 7.84
CA SER A 336 24.95 13.64 6.89
C SER A 336 24.92 13.09 5.46
N ILE A 337 24.41 11.88 5.26
CA ILE A 337 24.19 11.26 3.95
C ILE A 337 22.68 11.11 3.73
N SER A 338 22.15 11.77 2.69
CA SER A 338 20.76 11.63 2.27
C SER A 338 20.55 10.32 1.48
N ALA A 339 19.34 9.76 1.50
CA ALA A 339 19.06 8.45 0.89
C ALA A 339 19.41 8.37 -0.61
N ASN A 340 19.28 9.48 -1.35
CA ASN A 340 19.63 9.57 -2.77
C ASN A 340 21.15 9.60 -3.05
N ALA A 341 21.97 9.84 -2.03
CA ALA A 341 23.44 9.79 -2.14
C ALA A 341 23.99 8.37 -1.89
N ILE A 342 23.14 7.41 -1.49
CA ILE A 342 23.49 6.01 -1.29
C ILE A 342 23.01 5.22 -2.50
N ASN A 343 23.94 4.60 -3.21
CA ASN A 343 23.57 3.64 -4.25
C ASN A 343 23.17 2.32 -3.59
N VAL A 344 21.87 2.03 -3.55
CA VAL A 344 21.33 0.82 -2.93
C VAL A 344 21.20 -0.26 -3.99
N ASP A 345 22.08 -1.26 -3.94
CA ASP A 345 22.01 -2.45 -4.78
C ASP A 345 21.38 -3.65 -4.02
N SER A 346 21.10 -4.72 -4.76
CA SER A 346 20.51 -5.94 -4.21
C SER A 346 21.41 -6.60 -3.15
N ALA A 347 22.74 -6.46 -3.27
CA ALA A 347 23.68 -7.05 -2.31
C ALA A 347 23.66 -6.31 -0.96
N LEU A 348 23.56 -4.98 -0.97
CA LEU A 348 23.39 -4.17 0.22
C LEU A 348 22.05 -4.46 0.90
N ILE A 349 20.96 -4.53 0.13
CA ILE A 349 19.65 -4.92 0.67
C ILE A 349 19.74 -6.30 1.30
N HIS A 350 20.29 -7.29 0.58
CA HIS A 350 20.44 -8.65 1.09
C HIS A 350 21.23 -8.69 2.39
N LYS A 351 22.34 -7.95 2.47
CA LYS A 351 23.17 -7.86 3.67
C LYS A 351 22.45 -7.21 4.86
N LEU A 352 21.60 -6.22 4.59
CA LEU A 352 20.79 -5.57 5.64
C LEU A 352 19.67 -6.49 6.12
N VAL A 353 18.96 -7.16 5.22
CA VAL A 353 17.83 -8.03 5.59
C VAL A 353 18.27 -9.43 6.05
N SER A 354 19.53 -9.82 5.81
CA SER A 354 20.11 -11.06 6.35
C SER A 354 20.71 -10.88 7.76
N ASP A 355 20.77 -9.64 8.27
CA ASP A 355 21.19 -9.35 9.64
C ASP A 355 19.96 -9.38 10.57
N ASP A 356 19.86 -10.45 11.36
CA ASP A 356 18.76 -10.65 12.31
C ASP A 356 18.62 -9.48 13.30
N GLN A 357 19.73 -8.84 13.69
CA GLN A 357 19.71 -7.75 14.65
C GLN A 357 19.12 -6.49 14.02
N PHE A 358 19.48 -6.20 12.76
CA PHE A 358 18.89 -5.11 11.99
C PHE A 358 17.40 -5.34 11.72
N VAL A 359 17.02 -6.55 11.31
CA VAL A 359 15.62 -6.93 11.09
C VAL A 359 14.80 -6.83 12.37
N ASN A 360 15.34 -7.27 13.51
CA ASN A 360 14.67 -7.13 14.81
C ASN A 360 14.47 -5.67 15.23
N ILE A 361 15.42 -4.78 14.92
CA ILE A 361 15.26 -3.34 15.17
C ILE A 361 14.15 -2.77 14.29
N LEU A 362 14.09 -3.15 13.00
CA LEU A 362 13.04 -2.73 12.09
C LEU A 362 11.67 -3.22 12.54
N THR A 363 11.52 -4.51 12.87
CA THR A 363 10.24 -5.11 13.28
C THR A 363 9.78 -4.66 14.67
N ALA A 364 10.68 -4.15 15.52
CA ALA A 364 10.32 -3.54 16.80
C ALA A 364 9.89 -2.06 16.67
N ARG A 365 10.16 -1.40 15.54
CA ARG A 365 9.78 0.02 15.35
C ARG A 365 8.30 0.15 15.01
N SER A 366 7.57 0.93 15.81
CA SER A 366 6.12 1.16 15.64
C SER A 366 5.73 1.55 14.22
N ALA A 367 6.48 2.44 13.56
CA ALA A 367 6.20 2.88 12.19
C ALA A 367 6.30 1.75 11.14
N PHE A 368 7.22 0.80 11.30
CA PHE A 368 7.36 -0.33 10.39
C PHE A 368 6.26 -1.37 10.65
N VAL A 369 5.91 -1.59 11.92
CA VAL A 369 4.75 -2.41 12.31
C VAL A 369 3.45 -1.82 11.76
N ASP A 370 3.28 -0.49 11.80
CA ASP A 370 2.11 0.18 11.25
C ASP A 370 2.02 0.06 9.72
N TRP A 371 3.17 0.00 9.03
CA TRP A 371 3.21 -0.30 7.61
C TRP A 371 2.80 -1.75 7.31
N ILE A 372 3.25 -2.73 8.10
CA ILE A 372 2.77 -4.12 8.01
C ILE A 372 1.27 -4.21 8.30
N LYS A 373 0.73 -3.42 9.24
CA LYS A 373 -0.73 -3.34 9.52
C LYS A 373 -1.55 -2.83 8.32
N ALA A 374 -0.93 -2.12 7.38
CA ALA A 374 -1.60 -1.56 6.20
C ALA A 374 -1.62 -2.51 4.99
N ILE A 375 -0.97 -3.68 5.07
CA ILE A 375 -0.82 -4.64 3.96
C ILE A 375 -1.51 -5.96 4.31
N ASP A 376 -2.08 -6.64 3.30
CA ASP A 376 -2.55 -8.02 3.44
C ASP A 376 -1.38 -8.96 3.77
N ILE A 377 -1.50 -9.72 4.87
CA ILE A 377 -0.44 -10.64 5.31
C ILE A 377 -0.56 -11.95 4.53
N ASP A 378 0.28 -12.14 3.51
CA ASP A 378 0.53 -13.44 2.89
C ASP A 378 1.71 -14.13 3.58
N ALA A 379 1.40 -15.04 4.51
CA ALA A 379 2.39 -15.77 5.29
C ALA A 379 2.22 -17.28 5.14
N GLY A 380 3.30 -17.99 4.79
CA GLY A 380 3.29 -19.45 4.71
C GLY A 380 3.12 -20.15 6.07
N ARG A 381 3.40 -19.45 7.19
CA ARG A 381 3.19 -19.97 8.54
C ARG A 381 3.00 -18.84 9.54
N ILE A 382 1.95 -18.93 10.35
CA ILE A 382 1.71 -18.07 11.51
C ILE A 382 1.79 -18.95 12.76
N ARG A 383 2.64 -18.58 13.71
CA ARG A 383 2.82 -19.20 15.03
C ARG A 383 2.97 -18.08 16.04
N GLY A 384 2.26 -18.14 17.17
CA GLY A 384 2.36 -17.12 18.21
C GLY A 384 1.00 -16.79 18.82
N GLY A 385 0.73 -15.50 19.04
CA GLY A 385 -0.43 -15.01 19.79
C GLY A 385 -1.80 -15.06 19.08
N LEU A 386 -2.56 -13.97 19.17
CA LEU A 386 -3.99 -13.95 18.88
C LEU A 386 -4.31 -13.40 17.47
N ILE A 387 -5.07 -14.14 16.66
CA ILE A 387 -5.75 -13.58 15.48
C ILE A 387 -7.14 -13.11 15.92
N ARG A 388 -7.39 -11.81 15.82
CA ARG A 388 -8.64 -11.20 16.31
C ARG A 388 -9.32 -10.38 15.22
N SER A 389 -10.62 -10.59 15.09
CA SER A 389 -11.48 -9.66 14.34
C SER A 389 -11.41 -8.24 14.93
N ARG A 390 -11.55 -7.21 14.08
CA ARG A 390 -11.47 -5.80 14.50
C ARG A 390 -12.55 -5.39 15.51
N ASN A 391 -13.72 -6.04 15.46
CA ASN A 391 -14.82 -5.81 16.40
C ASN A 391 -14.71 -6.67 17.66
N GLU A 392 -13.62 -7.44 17.80
CA GLU A 392 -13.33 -8.20 19.00
C GLU A 392 -14.33 -9.33 19.29
N ARG A 393 -14.97 -9.92 18.26
CA ARG A 393 -15.99 -10.98 18.43
C ARG A 393 -15.56 -12.37 17.96
N MET A 394 -14.50 -12.48 17.17
CA MET A 394 -13.85 -13.74 16.80
C MET A 394 -12.36 -13.70 17.17
N PHE A 395 -11.90 -14.80 17.76
CA PHE A 395 -10.57 -14.99 18.31
C PHE A 395 -10.03 -16.36 17.89
N TRP A 396 -8.80 -16.41 17.38
CA TRP A 396 -8.03 -17.63 17.25
C TRP A 396 -6.77 -17.49 18.12
N ASP A 397 -6.77 -18.20 19.24
CA ASP A 397 -5.64 -18.31 20.14
C ASP A 397 -4.75 -19.47 19.70
N LEU A 398 -3.61 -19.11 19.09
CA LEU A 398 -2.63 -20.06 18.57
C LEU A 398 -1.67 -20.57 19.66
N GLU A 399 -1.68 -20.00 20.87
CA GLU A 399 -0.91 -20.47 22.04
C GLU A 399 -1.66 -21.59 22.78
N HIS A 400 -2.98 -21.43 22.95
CA HIS A 400 -3.83 -22.39 23.67
C HIS A 400 -4.66 -23.30 22.75
N ASN A 401 -4.51 -23.17 21.43
CA ASN A 401 -5.27 -23.93 20.43
C ASN A 401 -6.79 -23.77 20.59
N ASN A 402 -7.26 -22.54 20.71
CA ASN A 402 -8.68 -22.23 20.87
C ASN A 402 -9.21 -21.35 19.73
N PHE A 403 -10.45 -21.57 19.31
CA PHE A 403 -11.12 -20.78 18.28
C PHE A 403 -12.51 -20.37 18.74
N ASP A 404 -12.63 -19.13 19.19
CA ASP A 404 -13.83 -18.62 19.87
C ASP A 404 -14.62 -17.65 18.99
N PHE A 405 -15.94 -17.78 19.11
CA PHE A 405 -16.93 -16.83 18.63
C PHE A 405 -17.75 -16.30 19.80
N TYR A 406 -17.82 -14.97 19.91
CA TYR A 406 -18.61 -14.25 20.89
C TYR A 406 -19.92 -13.74 20.27
N ASP A 407 -20.75 -13.09 21.08
CA ASP A 407 -22.05 -12.54 20.67
C ASP A 407 -21.96 -11.74 19.36
N GLY A 408 -22.89 -12.03 18.44
CA GLY A 408 -22.95 -11.45 17.10
C GLY A 408 -22.00 -12.04 16.03
N SER A 409 -21.15 -13.01 16.37
CA SER A 409 -20.29 -13.69 15.39
C SER A 409 -21.06 -14.68 14.51
N VAL A 410 -20.69 -14.78 13.24
CA VAL A 410 -21.31 -15.70 12.27
C VAL A 410 -20.23 -16.44 11.47
N THR A 411 -20.37 -17.76 11.35
CA THR A 411 -19.54 -18.60 10.49
C THR A 411 -20.37 -19.09 9.31
N ASN A 412 -20.04 -18.61 8.11
CA ASN A 412 -20.73 -18.98 6.88
C ASN A 412 -19.90 -19.97 6.06
N TYR A 413 -20.53 -21.05 5.60
CA TYR A 413 -19.94 -22.05 4.74
C TYR A 413 -20.65 -22.02 3.38
N TYR A 414 -19.92 -21.77 2.28
CA TYR A 414 -20.49 -21.66 0.93
C TYR A 414 -20.14 -22.88 0.07
N GLY A 415 -21.02 -23.25 -0.87
CA GLY A 415 -20.83 -24.41 -1.75
C GLY A 415 -20.75 -25.74 -1.00
N SER A 416 -19.90 -26.66 -1.48
CA SER A 416 -19.72 -28.02 -0.90
C SER A 416 -18.77 -28.05 0.32
N SER A 417 -18.82 -27.03 1.16
CA SER A 417 -18.00 -26.91 2.39
C SER A 417 -18.37 -28.00 3.42
N ARG A 418 -17.38 -28.47 4.21
CA ARG A 418 -17.56 -29.55 5.20
C ARG A 418 -16.82 -29.23 6.50
N ILE A 419 -17.42 -29.58 7.63
CA ILE A 419 -16.73 -29.71 8.92
C ILE A 419 -16.35 -31.19 9.06
N VAL A 420 -15.05 -31.48 9.15
CA VAL A 420 -14.54 -32.86 9.17
C VAL A 420 -13.90 -33.17 10.51
N PHE A 421 -14.47 -34.13 11.22
CA PHE A 421 -13.89 -34.69 12.42
C PHE A 421 -13.08 -35.95 12.06
N HIS A 422 -11.81 -35.98 12.45
CA HIS A 422 -10.89 -37.09 12.11
C HIS A 422 -10.89 -38.23 13.14
N THR A 423 -11.43 -37.98 14.32
CA THR A 423 -11.56 -38.94 15.41
C THR A 423 -13.02 -39.02 15.84
N THR A 424 -13.32 -39.91 16.79
CA THR A 424 -14.66 -40.00 17.38
C THR A 424 -14.77 -39.10 18.60
N ASP A 425 -15.99 -38.98 19.12
CA ASP A 425 -16.33 -38.24 20.33
C ASP A 425 -16.18 -36.72 20.17
N ASN A 426 -16.52 -36.25 18.97
CA ASN A 426 -16.57 -34.84 18.63
C ASN A 426 -18.00 -34.31 18.81
N SER A 427 -18.15 -33.22 19.56
CA SER A 427 -19.46 -32.68 19.93
C SER A 427 -19.63 -31.24 19.46
N ILE A 428 -20.84 -30.94 18.99
CA ILE A 428 -21.39 -29.60 18.88
C ILE A 428 -22.43 -29.49 20.00
N TYR A 429 -22.19 -28.64 21.00
CA TYR A 429 -23.03 -28.62 22.19
C TYR A 429 -23.23 -27.23 22.78
N GLN A 430 -24.29 -27.10 23.56
CA GLN A 430 -24.58 -25.97 24.42
C GLN A 430 -24.79 -26.48 25.85
N GLY A 431 -24.01 -25.99 26.80
CA GLY A 431 -24.26 -26.17 28.22
C GLY A 431 -25.02 -24.98 28.80
N TYR A 432 -26.10 -25.24 29.53
CA TYR A 432 -26.89 -24.21 30.22
C TYR A 432 -27.59 -24.79 31.46
N ASN A 433 -27.50 -24.08 32.59
CA ASN A 433 -28.11 -24.46 33.88
C ASN A 433 -27.90 -25.93 34.30
N GLY A 434 -26.68 -26.46 34.09
CA GLY A 434 -26.33 -27.83 34.49
C GLY A 434 -26.89 -28.92 33.57
N THR A 435 -27.41 -28.55 32.40
CA THR A 435 -27.81 -29.48 31.34
C THR A 435 -27.12 -29.09 30.03
N CYS A 436 -27.05 -30.05 29.11
CA CYS A 436 -26.41 -29.89 27.82
C CYS A 436 -27.38 -30.32 26.73
N ALA A 437 -27.49 -29.52 25.67
CA ALA A 437 -28.07 -29.94 24.39
C ALA A 437 -26.91 -30.17 23.41
N PHE A 438 -26.93 -31.27 22.67
CA PHE A 438 -25.77 -31.63 21.84
C PHE A 438 -26.09 -32.48 20.62
N LEU A 439 -25.21 -32.37 19.64
CA LEU A 439 -25.00 -33.30 18.54
C LEU A 439 -23.59 -33.90 18.71
N ASN A 440 -23.50 -35.21 18.94
CA ASN A 440 -22.25 -35.90 19.17
C ASN A 440 -22.00 -36.95 18.09
N PHE A 441 -20.81 -36.90 17.49
CA PHE A 441 -20.30 -37.85 16.51
C PHE A 441 -19.42 -38.86 17.24
N THR A 442 -19.99 -40.02 17.56
CA THR A 442 -19.35 -41.05 18.42
C THR A 442 -19.37 -42.42 17.73
N LYS A 443 -19.06 -43.49 18.46
CA LYS A 443 -19.06 -44.87 17.98
C LYS A 443 -20.33 -45.58 18.40
N SER A 444 -20.83 -46.45 17.54
CA SER A 444 -21.84 -47.42 17.95
C SER A 444 -21.24 -48.41 18.95
N ALA A 445 -22.04 -48.83 19.94
CA ALA A 445 -21.61 -49.78 20.96
C ALA A 445 -21.12 -51.09 20.32
N GLY A 446 -19.88 -51.51 20.64
CA GLY A 446 -19.32 -52.81 20.26
C GLY A 446 -18.49 -52.84 18.97
N ASP A 447 -18.69 -51.93 18.01
CA ASP A 447 -18.25 -52.16 16.63
C ASP A 447 -17.39 -51.07 15.99
N ASN A 448 -16.97 -50.04 16.74
CA ASN A 448 -16.07 -48.97 16.27
C ASN A 448 -16.56 -48.17 15.03
N TYR A 449 -17.79 -48.37 14.57
CA TYR A 449 -18.34 -47.62 13.44
C TYR A 449 -18.98 -46.29 13.87
N PRO A 450 -18.95 -45.26 13.00
CA PRO A 450 -19.56 -43.98 13.29
C PRO A 450 -21.05 -44.09 13.62
N SER A 451 -21.47 -43.33 14.61
CA SER A 451 -22.85 -43.09 14.98
C SER A 451 -23.03 -41.61 15.30
N VAL A 452 -24.26 -41.16 15.21
CA VAL A 452 -24.63 -39.81 15.60
C VAL A 452 -25.66 -39.88 16.70
N VAL A 453 -25.48 -39.04 17.71
CA VAL A 453 -26.44 -38.86 18.79
C VAL A 453 -26.85 -37.40 18.82
N MET A 454 -28.15 -37.15 18.89
CA MET A 454 -28.69 -35.83 19.18
C MET A 454 -29.62 -35.91 20.38
N GLY A 455 -29.52 -34.97 21.30
CA GLY A 455 -30.37 -34.95 22.47
C GLY A 455 -29.90 -34.02 23.56
N THR A 456 -30.44 -34.26 24.75
CA THR A 456 -30.11 -33.53 25.97
C THR A 456 -29.58 -34.48 27.03
N SER A 457 -28.63 -34.00 27.86
CA SER A 457 -28.23 -34.71 29.08
C SER A 457 -27.71 -33.78 30.17
N GLY A 458 -27.56 -34.28 31.40
CA GLY A 458 -26.98 -33.52 32.51
C GLY A 458 -25.44 -33.37 32.46
N ASP A 459 -24.76 -34.12 31.60
CA ASP A 459 -23.32 -34.35 31.67
C ASP A 459 -22.62 -34.43 30.30
N LEU A 460 -23.31 -34.09 29.21
CA LEU A 460 -22.86 -34.28 27.82
C LEU A 460 -22.64 -35.75 27.43
N ILE A 461 -23.08 -36.71 28.25
CA ILE A 461 -22.96 -38.14 27.99
C ILE A 461 -24.30 -38.69 27.48
N ALA A 462 -24.25 -39.35 26.32
CA ALA A 462 -25.38 -40.05 25.74
C ALA A 462 -25.59 -41.45 26.34
N SER A 463 -25.69 -41.56 27.67
CA SER A 463 -25.87 -42.87 28.32
C SER A 463 -27.33 -43.32 28.33
N SER A 464 -27.61 -44.53 27.83
CA SER A 464 -28.96 -45.12 27.89
C SER A 464 -29.29 -45.77 29.24
N THR A 465 -28.37 -45.77 30.20
CA THR A 465 -28.52 -46.48 31.48
C THR A 465 -28.59 -45.56 32.69
N THR A 466 -28.15 -44.32 32.58
CA THR A 466 -28.07 -43.39 33.72
C THR A 466 -29.37 -42.62 33.94
N GLY A 467 -30.32 -42.67 33.00
CA GLY A 467 -31.57 -41.90 33.06
C GLY A 467 -31.38 -40.40 32.85
N HIS A 468 -30.16 -39.94 32.58
CA HIS A 468 -29.86 -38.51 32.39
C HIS A 468 -29.93 -38.06 30.93
N PHE A 469 -30.06 -38.98 29.96
CA PHE A 469 -30.11 -38.66 28.54
C PHE A 469 -31.52 -38.84 27.99
N SER A 470 -31.96 -37.87 27.18
CA SER A 470 -33.12 -38.01 26.31
C SER A 470 -32.79 -37.54 24.90
N GLY A 471 -33.10 -38.35 23.90
CA GLY A 471 -32.79 -38.04 22.50
C GLY A 471 -32.82 -39.25 21.57
N ILE A 472 -32.17 -39.08 20.42
CA ILE A 472 -32.12 -40.05 19.32
C ILE A 472 -30.69 -40.46 19.06
N LYS A 473 -30.44 -41.76 18.91
CA LYS A 473 -29.17 -42.32 18.47
C LYS A 473 -29.35 -43.05 17.15
N CYS A 474 -28.56 -42.68 16.14
CA CYS A 474 -28.56 -43.35 14.85
C CYS A 474 -27.27 -44.15 14.71
N HIS A 475 -27.43 -45.47 14.57
CA HIS A 475 -26.37 -46.44 14.40
C HIS A 475 -26.29 -46.86 12.94
N THR A 476 -25.07 -46.90 12.41
CA THR A 476 -24.83 -47.40 11.05
C THR A 476 -25.00 -48.92 10.99
N ALA A 477 -25.48 -49.44 9.87
CA ALA A 477 -25.77 -50.86 9.64
C ALA A 477 -24.64 -51.83 10.01
N LYS A 478 -23.39 -51.37 9.94
CA LYS A 478 -22.23 -52.20 10.29
C LYS A 478 -22.08 -52.46 11.80
N ALA A 479 -22.83 -51.75 12.64
CA ALA A 479 -22.76 -51.83 14.09
C ALA A 479 -23.59 -52.94 14.74
N ASP A 480 -24.28 -53.76 13.94
CA ASP A 480 -24.87 -55.00 14.39
C ASP A 480 -24.24 -56.14 13.60
N LYS A 481 -23.24 -56.82 14.19
CA LYS A 481 -22.58 -57.98 13.58
C LYS A 481 -23.50 -59.18 13.34
N VAL A 482 -24.68 -59.22 13.96
CA VAL A 482 -25.59 -60.37 13.89
C VAL A 482 -26.58 -60.20 12.74
N TYR A 483 -27.15 -59.01 12.56
CA TYR A 483 -28.19 -58.77 11.55
C TYR A 483 -27.86 -57.69 10.51
N ASN A 484 -26.72 -56.98 10.64
CA ASN A 484 -26.32 -55.84 9.79
C ASN A 484 -27.41 -54.77 9.63
N LEU A 485 -28.18 -54.53 10.69
CA LEU A 485 -29.32 -53.61 10.64
C LEU A 485 -28.88 -52.20 11.02
N SER A 486 -29.29 -51.20 10.22
CA SER A 486 -29.30 -49.81 10.67
C SER A 486 -30.31 -49.68 11.80
N LYS A 487 -29.91 -49.09 12.92
CA LYS A 487 -30.74 -48.96 14.11
C LYS A 487 -30.89 -47.51 14.51
N VAL A 488 -32.10 -47.12 14.90
CA VAL A 488 -32.36 -45.84 15.55
C VAL A 488 -32.95 -46.12 16.94
N ASP A 489 -32.27 -45.64 17.97
CA ASP A 489 -32.78 -45.65 19.34
C ASP A 489 -33.45 -44.31 19.65
N VAL A 490 -34.70 -44.34 20.09
CA VAL A 490 -35.38 -43.17 20.67
C VAL A 490 -35.46 -43.41 22.18
N ILE A 491 -34.77 -42.56 22.95
CA ILE A 491 -34.61 -42.71 24.40
C ILE A 491 -35.30 -41.54 25.08
N ALA A 492 -36.44 -41.82 25.72
CA ALA A 492 -37.18 -40.89 26.55
C ALA A 492 -38.20 -41.66 27.40
N ASP A 493 -38.67 -41.02 28.46
CA ASP A 493 -39.80 -41.51 29.27
C ASP A 493 -41.13 -41.35 28.52
N GLN A 494 -41.26 -40.32 27.68
CA GLN A 494 -42.40 -40.08 26.81
C GLN A 494 -41.92 -39.66 25.41
N VAL A 495 -42.53 -40.22 24.36
CA VAL A 495 -42.30 -39.83 22.96
C VAL A 495 -43.63 -39.42 22.36
N LEU A 496 -43.71 -38.16 21.92
CA LEU A 496 -44.93 -37.57 21.37
C LEU A 496 -44.85 -37.50 19.84
N PHE A 497 -45.91 -37.94 19.19
CA PHE A 497 -46.17 -37.81 17.76
C PHE A 497 -47.35 -36.87 17.58
N ASP A 498 -47.09 -35.56 17.67
CA ASP A 498 -48.13 -34.54 17.66
C ASP A 498 -48.44 -33.99 16.27
N SER A 499 -49.65 -33.46 16.12
CA SER A 499 -50.02 -32.58 15.01
C SER A 499 -50.05 -31.12 15.48
N HIS A 500 -49.90 -30.14 14.56
CA HIS A 500 -50.11 -28.71 14.84
C HIS A 500 -49.31 -28.10 16.02
N GLY A 501 -48.08 -28.58 16.26
CA GLY A 501 -47.15 -27.95 17.22
C GLY A 501 -47.44 -28.24 18.70
N GLY A 502 -48.15 -29.34 19.01
CA GLY A 502 -48.33 -29.80 20.40
C GLY A 502 -49.46 -29.10 21.16
N SER A 503 -50.44 -28.52 20.44
CA SER A 503 -51.63 -27.97 21.08
C SER A 503 -52.42 -29.07 21.80
N ALA A 504 -52.80 -28.83 23.06
CA ALA A 504 -53.55 -29.76 23.89
C ALA A 504 -54.91 -30.19 23.26
N ASP A 505 -55.43 -29.37 22.36
CA ASP A 505 -56.70 -29.64 21.67
C ASP A 505 -56.55 -30.48 20.39
N THR A 506 -55.32 -30.80 19.98
CA THR A 506 -55.06 -31.47 18.72
C THR A 506 -54.83 -32.97 18.89
N GLY A 507 -55.18 -33.75 17.87
CA GLY A 507 -54.91 -35.17 17.86
C GLY A 507 -53.41 -35.45 17.72
N GLY A 508 -52.94 -36.55 18.31
CA GLY A 508 -51.55 -37.00 18.31
C GLY A 508 -51.44 -38.37 18.96
N TRP A 509 -50.28 -39.02 18.86
CA TRP A 509 -50.01 -40.28 19.57
C TRP A 509 -48.89 -40.10 20.58
N THR A 510 -49.03 -40.71 21.76
CA THR A 510 -47.98 -40.73 22.79
C THR A 510 -47.55 -42.16 23.05
N LEU A 511 -46.25 -42.40 23.01
CA LEU A 511 -45.62 -43.57 23.62
C LEU A 511 -45.10 -43.18 25.00
N GLU A 512 -45.73 -43.71 26.05
CA GLU A 512 -45.25 -43.57 27.41
C GLU A 512 -44.52 -44.83 27.84
N ASN A 513 -43.32 -44.65 28.36
CA ASN A 513 -42.49 -45.72 28.88
C ASN A 513 -41.67 -45.20 30.06
N PHE A 514 -42.34 -45.00 31.19
CA PHE A 514 -41.71 -44.52 32.41
C PHE A 514 -41.94 -45.48 33.57
N ARG A 515 -41.08 -45.37 34.58
CA ARG A 515 -41.23 -46.04 35.87
C ARG A 515 -41.36 -44.96 36.93
N VAL A 516 -42.54 -44.83 37.56
CA VAL A 516 -42.68 -43.97 38.75
C VAL A 516 -42.53 -44.84 40.00
N PRO A 517 -41.44 -44.71 40.76
CA PRO A 517 -41.19 -45.56 41.94
C PRO A 517 -42.27 -45.39 43.03
N SER A 518 -42.91 -44.22 43.12
CA SER A 518 -43.83 -43.88 44.22
C SER A 518 -45.26 -44.38 44.05
N VAL A 519 -45.72 -44.76 42.85
CA VAL A 519 -47.11 -45.18 42.58
C VAL A 519 -47.26 -46.61 42.05
N HIS A 520 -46.19 -47.43 42.06
CA HIS A 520 -46.20 -48.81 41.53
C HIS A 520 -46.80 -48.93 40.11
N SER A 521 -46.79 -47.83 39.38
CA SER A 521 -47.35 -47.69 38.05
C SER A 521 -46.19 -47.80 37.06
N ASN A 522 -46.04 -48.98 36.46
CA ASN A 522 -45.13 -49.23 35.35
C ASN A 522 -45.98 -49.24 34.08
N VAL A 523 -46.27 -48.06 33.53
CA VAL A 523 -47.10 -47.95 32.33
C VAL A 523 -46.19 -47.99 31.12
N ARG A 524 -46.52 -48.88 30.19
CA ARG A 524 -46.01 -48.91 28.83
C ARG A 524 -47.19 -48.81 27.91
N ALA A 525 -47.49 -47.58 27.47
CA ALA A 525 -48.71 -47.30 26.75
C ALA A 525 -48.41 -46.64 25.40
N PHE A 526 -49.19 -47.04 24.39
CA PHE A 526 -49.29 -46.33 23.12
C PHE A 526 -50.74 -45.89 22.96
N TYR A 527 -51.00 -44.59 23.00
CA TYR A 527 -52.36 -44.06 22.98
C TYR A 527 -52.46 -42.74 22.23
N GLY A 528 -53.68 -42.40 21.84
CA GLY A 528 -53.99 -41.14 21.20
C GLY A 528 -54.34 -40.02 22.18
N ASN A 529 -53.90 -38.80 21.90
CA ASN A 529 -54.19 -37.60 22.67
C ASN A 529 -55.59 -37.04 22.31
N ASN A 530 -56.35 -36.47 23.24
CA ASN A 530 -57.71 -35.96 22.94
C ASN A 530 -58.65 -36.98 22.22
N PRO A 531 -58.87 -38.18 22.80
CA PRO A 531 -59.69 -39.23 22.18
C PRO A 531 -61.18 -38.86 22.06
N ALA A 532 -61.62 -37.78 22.72
CA ALA A 532 -62.99 -37.28 22.59
C ALA A 532 -63.28 -36.71 21.20
N ASN A 533 -62.26 -36.16 20.52
CA ASN A 533 -62.41 -35.46 19.25
C ASN A 533 -61.74 -36.20 18.07
N TYR A 534 -60.87 -37.18 18.35
CA TYR A 534 -60.08 -37.87 17.33
C TYR A 534 -60.20 -39.38 17.42
N LYS A 535 -60.26 -40.00 16.23
CA LYS A 535 -60.25 -41.46 16.08
C LYS A 535 -58.80 -41.95 15.92
N TYR A 536 -58.46 -42.98 16.68
CA TYR A 536 -57.13 -43.59 16.70
C TYR A 536 -57.18 -45.02 16.15
N GLU A 537 -56.49 -45.26 15.02
CA GLU A 537 -56.52 -46.53 14.31
C GLU A 537 -55.12 -47.18 14.27
N LEU A 538 -55.03 -48.47 14.62
CA LEU A 538 -53.85 -49.30 14.39
C LEU A 538 -53.97 -49.97 13.01
N GLY A 539 -53.30 -49.40 12.01
CA GLY A 539 -53.41 -49.80 10.60
C GLY A 539 -54.49 -49.02 9.85
N GLN A 540 -54.63 -49.30 8.54
CA GLN A 540 -55.59 -48.62 7.67
C GLN A 540 -56.35 -49.62 6.79
N ARG A 541 -57.41 -49.16 6.08
CA ARG A 541 -58.31 -50.00 5.27
C ARG A 541 -57.58 -50.98 4.34
N GLU A 542 -56.46 -50.55 3.75
CA GLU A 542 -55.64 -51.38 2.84
C GLU A 542 -54.35 -51.93 3.48
N TYR A 543 -53.97 -51.41 4.64
CA TYR A 543 -52.73 -51.75 5.37
C TYR A 543 -53.08 -52.20 6.79
N LYS A 544 -53.75 -53.36 6.88
CA LYS A 544 -54.16 -53.95 8.16
C LYS A 544 -53.06 -54.87 8.68
N PHE A 545 -52.84 -54.87 9.99
CA PHE A 545 -52.07 -55.93 10.63
C PHE A 545 -52.78 -57.27 10.42
N ARG A 546 -52.12 -58.24 9.78
CA ARG A 546 -52.68 -59.58 9.53
C ARG A 546 -52.48 -60.52 10.72
N THR A 547 -51.45 -60.27 11.50
CA THR A 547 -51.06 -61.05 12.67
C THR A 547 -50.54 -60.10 13.73
N LEU A 548 -50.94 -60.34 14.99
CA LEU A 548 -50.35 -59.70 16.17
C LEU A 548 -49.75 -60.84 17.01
N TRP A 549 -48.46 -60.74 17.32
CA TRP A 549 -47.78 -61.71 18.15
C TRP A 549 -47.90 -61.29 19.62
N THR A 550 -48.43 -62.17 20.47
CA THR A 550 -48.54 -61.92 21.92
C THR A 550 -48.04 -63.15 22.66
N GLU A 551 -47.09 -62.98 23.56
CA GLU A 551 -46.67 -64.01 24.50
C GLU A 551 -47.64 -63.99 25.69
N GLY A 552 -48.30 -65.11 26.00
CA GLY A 552 -49.21 -65.22 27.16
C GLY A 552 -50.72 -65.28 26.86
N ILE A 553 -51.12 -65.32 25.58
CA ILE A 553 -52.48 -65.75 25.15
C ILE A 553 -52.50 -67.26 24.80
N ASN A 554 -51.39 -67.96 25.06
CA ASN A 554 -51.17 -69.36 24.68
C ASN A 554 -51.77 -70.39 25.65
N ASP A 555 -52.52 -69.95 26.65
CA ASP A 555 -53.18 -70.80 27.65
C ASP A 555 -54.70 -70.55 27.63
N THR A 556 -55.34 -70.48 28.79
CA THR A 556 -56.78 -70.26 28.92
C THR A 556 -57.10 -68.76 28.82
N LEU A 557 -58.00 -68.41 27.91
CA LEU A 557 -58.57 -67.06 27.84
C LEU A 557 -59.84 -67.02 28.67
N ARG A 558 -59.90 -66.09 29.62
CA ARG A 558 -61.13 -65.80 30.36
C ARG A 558 -61.73 -64.49 29.91
N VAL A 559 -63.05 -64.47 29.84
CA VAL A 559 -63.80 -63.23 29.77
C VAL A 559 -63.77 -62.62 31.16
N VAL A 560 -63.13 -61.46 31.30
CA VAL A 560 -63.15 -60.69 32.55
C VAL A 560 -64.25 -59.65 32.46
N THR A 561 -65.05 -59.55 33.51
CA THR A 561 -65.98 -58.43 33.70
C THR A 561 -65.79 -57.89 35.10
N TYR A 562 -65.37 -56.63 35.21
CA TYR A 562 -65.29 -55.96 36.50
C TYR A 562 -66.56 -55.16 36.74
N PRO A 563 -67.05 -55.05 38.00
CA PRO A 563 -68.19 -54.22 38.31
C PRO A 563 -67.94 -52.77 37.86
N GLY A 564 -68.60 -52.37 36.77
CA GLY A 564 -68.84 -50.97 36.43
C GLY A 564 -68.19 -50.40 35.16
N THR A 565 -67.10 -50.93 34.60
CA THR A 565 -66.43 -50.19 33.51
C THR A 565 -65.55 -50.98 32.54
N ILE A 566 -65.20 -52.24 32.83
CA ILE A 566 -64.18 -52.97 32.06
C ILE A 566 -64.70 -54.37 31.72
N THR A 567 -64.75 -54.69 30.43
CA THR A 567 -64.99 -56.05 29.91
C THR A 567 -63.90 -56.40 28.92
N GLY A 568 -63.38 -57.63 28.95
CA GLY A 568 -62.30 -58.01 28.05
C GLY A 568 -62.11 -59.51 27.92
N ILE A 569 -61.24 -59.88 26.98
CA ILE A 569 -60.72 -61.25 26.83
C ILE A 569 -59.27 -61.18 27.25
N MET A 570 -58.95 -61.77 28.39
CA MET A 570 -57.64 -61.66 29.03
C MET A 570 -57.09 -63.05 29.40
N SER A 571 -55.78 -63.15 29.54
CA SER A 571 -55.09 -64.27 30.18
C SER A 571 -55.49 -64.38 31.66
N ASP A 572 -55.28 -65.54 32.26
CA ASP A 572 -55.61 -65.76 33.68
C ASP A 572 -54.89 -64.80 34.62
N ASN A 573 -53.65 -64.41 34.32
CA ASN A 573 -52.89 -63.44 35.08
C ASN A 573 -53.22 -61.96 34.75
N GLU A 574 -54.17 -61.72 33.84
CA GLU A 574 -54.65 -60.38 33.42
C GLU A 574 -53.58 -59.47 32.80
N ARG A 575 -52.42 -60.02 32.42
CA ARG A 575 -51.32 -59.25 31.80
C ARG A 575 -51.42 -59.16 30.29
N TYR A 576 -52.15 -60.07 29.66
CA TYR A 576 -52.21 -60.19 28.20
C TYR A 576 -53.67 -60.28 27.76
N GLY A 577 -54.07 -59.51 26.76
CA GLY A 577 -55.44 -59.58 26.24
C GLY A 577 -55.96 -58.26 25.70
N ILE A 578 -57.25 -58.25 25.39
CA ILE A 578 -57.96 -57.07 24.89
C ILE A 578 -58.92 -56.61 25.98
N GLN A 579 -58.66 -55.43 26.52
CA GLN A 579 -59.51 -54.77 27.48
C GLN A 579 -60.35 -53.69 26.77
N ILE A 580 -61.66 -53.74 26.96
CA ILE A 580 -62.59 -52.74 26.42
C ILE A 580 -63.17 -51.98 27.61
N ALA A 581 -62.79 -50.71 27.71
CA ALA A 581 -63.28 -49.80 28.74
C ALA A 581 -64.53 -49.05 28.24
N ASN A 582 -65.47 -48.78 29.16
CA ASN A 582 -66.65 -47.91 28.98
C ASN A 582 -67.77 -48.42 28.06
N TYR A 583 -67.76 -49.68 27.62
CA TYR A 583 -68.87 -50.28 26.86
C TYR A 583 -69.06 -51.77 27.18
N ASP A 584 -70.32 -52.20 27.31
CA ASP A 584 -70.66 -53.63 27.32
C ASP A 584 -70.32 -54.22 25.95
N VAL A 585 -69.48 -55.25 25.93
CA VAL A 585 -69.11 -55.95 24.70
C VAL A 585 -70.16 -57.01 24.42
N TYR A 586 -70.72 -56.98 23.21
CA TYR A 586 -71.76 -57.94 22.78
C TYR A 586 -71.18 -58.90 21.76
N VAL A 587 -71.41 -60.18 21.96
CA VAL A 587 -71.18 -61.21 20.95
C VAL A 587 -72.51 -61.58 20.29
N LEU A 588 -72.46 -61.88 19.00
CA LEU A 588 -73.60 -62.36 18.23
C LEU A 588 -73.60 -63.88 18.25
N ILE A 589 -74.50 -64.50 19.01
CA ILE A 589 -74.70 -65.95 19.04
C ILE A 589 -76.02 -66.25 18.33
N ASN A 590 -75.96 -66.99 17.22
CA ASN A 590 -77.13 -67.33 16.38
C ASN A 590 -77.98 -66.10 16.01
N GLY A 591 -77.35 -64.96 15.74
CA GLY A 591 -78.01 -63.71 15.36
C GLY A 591 -78.62 -62.89 16.51
N ARG A 592 -78.52 -63.34 17.77
CA ARG A 592 -78.91 -62.55 18.96
C ARG A 592 -77.69 -61.91 19.60
N ARG A 593 -77.80 -60.62 19.97
CA ARG A 593 -76.80 -59.92 20.78
C ARG A 593 -76.90 -60.42 22.21
N VAL A 594 -75.81 -61.00 22.72
CA VAL A 594 -75.65 -61.40 24.11
C VAL A 594 -74.47 -60.61 24.68
N SER A 595 -74.67 -59.93 25.82
CA SER A 595 -73.56 -59.23 26.46
C SER A 595 -72.57 -60.24 27.05
N LEU A 596 -71.28 -59.95 27.01
CA LEU A 596 -70.25 -60.79 27.60
C LEU A 596 -70.44 -60.95 29.12
N LYS A 597 -71.01 -59.94 29.80
CA LYS A 597 -71.42 -60.03 31.21
C LYS A 597 -72.45 -61.13 31.47
N GLN A 598 -73.47 -61.24 30.61
CA GLN A 598 -74.48 -62.31 30.70
C GLN A 598 -73.94 -63.72 30.43
N LEU A 599 -72.78 -63.84 29.78
CA LEU A 599 -72.11 -65.11 29.49
C LEU A 599 -71.19 -65.58 30.63
N VAL A 600 -70.71 -64.66 31.48
CA VAL A 600 -69.85 -64.98 32.64
C VAL A 600 -70.68 -65.28 33.89
N ASP A 601 -71.86 -64.66 34.02
CA ASP A 601 -72.79 -64.89 35.15
C ASP A 601 -73.64 -66.18 34.99
N ARG A 602 -73.39 -67.00 33.95
CA ARG A 602 -74.03 -68.31 33.71
C ARG A 602 -72.97 -69.40 33.68
#